data_AF-A0A1G6D4Z2-F1
#
_entry.id   AF-A0A1G6D4Z2-F1
#
_cell.length_a   1.000
_cell.length_b   1.000
_cell.length_c   1.000
_cell.angle_alpha   90.00
_cell.angle_beta   90.00
_cell.angle_gamma   90.00
#
_symmetry.space_group_name_H-M   'P 1'
#
loop_
_entity.id
_entity.type
_entity.pdbx_description
1 polymer ?
#
loop_
_entity_poly.entity_id
_entity_poly.type
_entity_poly.pdbx_seq_one_letter_code
_entity_poly.pdbx_strand_id
1 'polypeptide(L)'
;MDNSLIIRFRNVKKNEEFDIEVPVDITANELIYGLKKSFNLDINMDDSKQCYLRAENPIALIKGEAQLEQLGLRDGSVVFYER
;
A
#
# COMPACT_ATOMS: atom_id res chain seq x y z
N MET A 1 8.16 13.61 -16.34
CA MET A 1 8.84 13.06 -15.17
C MET A 1 7.80 12.19 -14.53
N ASP A 2 7.98 10.87 -14.59
CA ASP A 2 7.04 9.94 -13.99
C ASP A 2 7.15 10.10 -12.47
N ASN A 3 6.04 10.45 -11.83
CA ASN A 3 6.00 10.78 -10.41
C ASN A 3 5.76 9.47 -9.64
N SER A 4 6.81 8.93 -9.03
CA SER A 4 6.79 7.71 -8.23
C SER A 4 7.21 7.99 -6.79
N LEU A 5 6.84 7.09 -5.88
CA LEU A 5 7.24 7.11 -4.47
C LEU A 5 7.94 5.79 -4.12
N ILE A 6 8.96 5.86 -3.29
CA ILE A 6 9.56 4.68 -2.67
C ILE A 6 8.93 4.48 -1.31
N ILE A 7 8.09 3.45 -1.19
CA ILE A 7 7.47 3.06 0.08
C ILE A 7 8.19 1.86 0.68
N ARG A 8 8.13 1.72 2.00
CA ARG A 8 8.60 0.53 2.71
C ARG A 8 7.42 -0.38 3.00
N PHE A 9 7.30 -1.46 2.25
CA PHE A 9 6.27 -2.45 2.50
C PHE A 9 6.74 -3.45 3.56
N ARG A 10 6.00 -3.57 4.65
CA ARG A 10 6.28 -4.48 5.75
C ARG A 10 5.21 -5.56 5.87
N ASN A 11 5.59 -6.80 5.61
CA ASN A 11 4.77 -7.97 5.88
C ASN A 11 5.06 -8.47 7.30
N VAL A 12 4.22 -8.08 8.25
CA VAL A 12 4.46 -8.36 9.68
C VAL A 12 4.37 -9.85 9.98
N LYS A 13 3.49 -10.59 9.31
CA LYS A 13 3.31 -12.03 9.50
C LYS A 13 4.52 -12.85 9.09
N LYS A 14 5.20 -12.44 8.02
CA LYS A 14 6.42 -13.09 7.53
C LYS A 14 7.71 -12.48 8.07
N ASN A 15 7.61 -11.34 8.78
CA ASN A 15 8.75 -10.54 9.23
C ASN A 15 9.68 -10.16 8.06
N GLU A 16 9.08 -9.75 6.94
CA GLU A 16 9.77 -9.32 5.73
C GLU A 16 9.50 -7.83 5.46
N GLU A 17 10.49 -7.13 4.91
CA GLU A 17 10.41 -5.72 4.53
C GLU A 17 11.05 -5.52 3.16
N PHE A 18 10.39 -4.74 2.31
CA PHE A 18 10.82 -4.44 0.94
C PHE A 18 10.61 -2.97 0.62
N ASP A 19 11.61 -2.35 0.01
CA ASP A 19 11.46 -1.04 -0.62
C ASP A 19 10.81 -1.23 -1.99
N ILE A 20 9.72 -0.53 -2.24
CA ILE A 20 8.92 -0.67 -3.47
C ILE A 20 8.69 0.70 -4.07
N GLU A 21 9.06 0.85 -5.33
CA GLU A 21 8.69 2.01 -6.14
C GLU A 21 7.27 1.85 -6.66
N VAL A 22 6.42 2.85 -6.40
CA VAL A 22 5.01 2.87 -6.80
C VAL A 22 4.67 4.18 -7.52
N PRO A 23 3.91 4.15 -8.62
CA PRO A 23 3.39 5.36 -9.23
C PRO A 23 2.44 6.10 -8.27
N VAL A 24 2.41 7.44 -8.27
CA VAL A 24 1.49 8.19 -7.39
C VAL A 24 0.07 8.36 -7.92
N ASP A 25 -0.10 8.19 -9.24
CA ASP A 25 -1.34 8.41 -9.96
C ASP A 25 -2.32 7.21 -9.87
N ILE A 26 -1.87 6.10 -9.29
CA ILE A 26 -2.74 4.96 -8.97
C ILE A 26 -3.58 5.22 -7.72
N THR A 27 -4.67 4.47 -7.64
CA THR A 27 -5.56 4.43 -6.48
C THR A 27 -4.99 3.55 -5.36
N ALA A 28 -5.51 3.75 -4.16
CA ALA A 28 -5.23 2.90 -3.01
C ALA A 28 -5.54 1.42 -3.29
N ASN A 29 -6.67 1.14 -3.97
CA ASN A 29 -7.06 -0.21 -4.35
C ASN A 29 -6.10 -0.85 -5.36
N GLU A 30 -5.60 -0.09 -6.34
CA GLU A 30 -4.60 -0.56 -7.29
C GLU A 30 -3.27 -0.89 -6.60
N LEU A 31 -2.83 -0.06 -5.64
CA LEU A 31 -1.67 -0.37 -4.79
C LEU A 31 -1.89 -1.69 -4.03
N ILE A 32 -3.03 -1.84 -3.36
CA ILE A 32 -3.37 -3.06 -2.61
C ILE A 32 -3.39 -4.28 -3.53
N TYR A 33 -3.98 -4.14 -4.73
CA TYR A 33 -4.04 -5.21 -5.73
C TYR A 33 -2.64 -5.62 -6.19
N GLY A 34 -1.77 -4.65 -6.49
CA GLY A 34 -0.38 -4.88 -6.88
C GLY A 34 0.38 -5.64 -5.80
N LEU A 35 0.34 -5.18 -4.55
CA LEU A 35 0.97 -5.86 -3.42
C LEU A 35 0.39 -7.26 -3.19
N LYS A 36 -0.93 -7.41 -3.29
CA LYS A 36 -1.61 -8.71 -3.20
C LYS A 36 -1.05 -9.69 -4.22
N LYS A 37 -0.95 -9.29 -5.50
CA LYS A 37 -0.45 -10.17 -6.57
C LYS A 37 1.04 -10.47 -6.43
N SER A 38 1.85 -9.47 -6.13
CA SER A 38 3.32 -9.62 -6.04
C SER A 38 3.76 -10.47 -4.85
N PHE A 39 3.11 -10.33 -3.70
CA PHE A 39 3.48 -11.04 -2.46
C PHE A 39 2.52 -12.18 -2.08
N ASN A 40 1.55 -12.49 -2.95
CA ASN A 40 0.50 -13.48 -2.73
C ASN A 40 -0.23 -13.27 -1.38
N LEU A 41 -0.67 -12.03 -1.12
CA LEU A 41 -1.34 -11.66 0.13
C LEU A 41 -2.78 -12.18 0.17
N ASP A 42 -3.23 -12.56 1.37
CA ASP A 42 -4.60 -12.98 1.61
C ASP A 42 -5.49 -11.75 1.90
N ILE A 43 -5.81 -11.01 0.83
CA ILE A 43 -6.70 -9.85 0.85
C ILE A 43 -7.86 -10.11 -0.10
N ASN A 44 -9.10 -10.09 0.40
CA ASN A 44 -10.27 -10.14 -0.47
C ASN A 44 -10.56 -8.73 -1.03
N MET A 45 -10.37 -8.54 -2.34
CA MET A 45 -10.60 -7.25 -3.01
C MET A 45 -12.10 -6.92 -3.14
N ASP A 46 -12.97 -7.92 -3.12
CA ASP A 46 -14.42 -7.77 -3.25
C ASP A 46 -15.09 -7.41 -1.90
N ASP A 47 -14.39 -7.65 -0.78
CA ASP A 47 -14.84 -7.26 0.55
C ASP A 47 -14.16 -5.96 0.99
N SER A 48 -14.89 -4.85 0.93
CA SER A 48 -14.38 -3.54 1.34
C SER A 48 -13.93 -3.47 2.82
N LYS A 49 -14.40 -4.37 3.70
CA LYS A 49 -13.93 -4.46 5.09
C LYS A 49 -12.57 -5.15 5.19
N GLN A 50 -12.16 -5.86 4.14
CA GLN A 50 -10.90 -6.58 4.07
C GLN A 50 -9.87 -5.94 3.15
N CYS A 51 -10.30 -5.13 2.19
CA CYS A 51 -9.46 -4.39 1.28
C CYS A 51 -8.98 -3.06 1.92
N TYR A 52 -7.99 -3.14 2.81
CA TYR A 52 -7.25 -1.96 3.31
C TYR A 52 -5.84 -2.33 3.77
N LEU A 53 -4.96 -1.32 3.79
CA LEU A 53 -3.65 -1.37 4.44
C LEU A 53 -3.47 -0.15 5.34
N ARG A 54 -2.57 -0.25 6.32
CA ARG A 54 -2.22 0.86 7.21
C ARG A 54 -0.87 1.44 6.77
N ALA A 55 -0.72 2.75 6.83
CA ALA A 55 0.55 3.42 6.63
C ALA A 55 1.01 4.16 7.91
N GLU A 56 2.32 4.32 8.06
CA GLU A 56 2.95 5.25 8.99
C GLU A 56 3.87 6.23 8.24
N ASN A 57 4.10 7.40 8.86
CA ASN A 57 4.86 8.51 8.29
C ASN A 57 4.32 8.99 6.92
N PRO A 58 3.06 9.49 6.84
CA PRO A 58 2.12 9.76 7.95
C PRO A 58 1.22 8.56 8.30
N ILE A 59 0.52 8.66 9.44
CA ILE A 59 -0.52 7.68 9.80
C ILE A 59 -1.70 7.85 8.83
N ALA A 60 -1.95 6.85 7.99
CA ALA A 60 -3.03 6.87 7.01
C ALA A 60 -3.66 5.48 6.83
N LEU A 61 -4.92 5.47 6.40
CA LEU A 61 -5.62 4.27 5.95
C LEU A 61 -5.61 4.25 4.43
N ILE A 62 -4.96 3.25 3.83
CA ILE A 62 -4.91 3.05 2.39
C ILE A 62 -6.10 2.16 2.02
N LYS A 63 -7.10 2.72 1.35
CA LYS A 63 -8.30 2.02 0.87
C LYS A 63 -9.05 2.85 -0.18
N GLY A 64 -9.67 2.17 -1.15
CA GLY A 64 -10.64 2.77 -2.07
C GLY A 64 -10.02 3.40 -3.31
N GLU A 65 -10.78 4.30 -3.93
CA GLU A 65 -10.45 4.94 -5.22
C GLU A 65 -9.67 6.26 -5.06
N ALA A 66 -9.26 6.61 -3.84
CA ALA A 66 -8.41 7.78 -3.62
C ALA A 66 -7.02 7.53 -4.21
N GLN A 67 -6.49 8.51 -4.93
CA GLN A 67 -5.13 8.43 -5.46
C GLN A 67 -4.10 8.49 -4.34
N LEU A 68 -2.94 7.86 -4.52
CA LEU A 68 -1.90 7.85 -3.49
C LEU A 68 -1.43 9.26 -3.12
N GLU A 69 -1.39 10.18 -4.09
CA GLU A 69 -1.07 11.60 -3.85
C GLU A 69 -2.03 12.26 -2.85
N GLN A 70 -3.31 11.87 -2.85
CA GLN A 70 -4.34 12.41 -1.95
C GLN A 70 -4.25 11.82 -0.53
N LEU A 71 -3.62 10.66 -0.38
CA LEU A 71 -3.44 9.99 0.92
C LEU A 71 -2.27 10.57 1.72
N GLY A 72 -1.46 11.44 1.11
CA GLY A 72 -0.32 12.07 1.77
C GLY A 72 0.86 11.12 2.01
N LEU A 73 0.90 9.98 1.30
CA LEU A 73 2.06 9.09 1.27
C LEU A 73 3.28 9.83 0.71
N ARG A 74 4.46 9.48 1.22
CA ARG A 74 5.74 10.10 0.88
C ARG A 74 6.81 9.02 0.76
N ASP A 75 7.97 9.41 0.23
CA ASP A 75 9.14 8.54 0.28
C ASP A 75 9.45 8.13 1.73
N GLY A 76 9.67 6.83 1.91
CA GLY A 76 9.92 6.22 3.22
C GLY A 76 8.67 5.97 4.08
N SER A 77 7.47 6.34 3.61
CA SER A 77 6.21 5.90 4.25
C SER A 77 6.21 4.38 4.38
N VAL A 78 5.79 3.89 5.54
CA VAL A 78 5.79 2.46 5.84
C VAL A 78 4.39 1.93 5.67
N VAL A 79 4.18 1.00 4.74
CA VAL A 79 2.89 0.35 4.47
C VAL A 79 2.90 -1.04 5.08
N PHE A 80 1.96 -1.30 5.99
CA PHE A 80 1.90 -2.52 6.78
C PHE A 80 0.84 -3.48 6.25
N TYR A 81 1.25 -4.73 6.09
CA TYR A 81 0.34 -5.87 6.02
C TYR A 81 0.46 -6.69 7.31
N GLU A 82 -0.62 -6.68 8.10
CA GLU A 82 -0.67 -7.25 9.47
C GLU A 82 -1.59 -8.47 9.59
N ARG A 83 -2.16 -8.95 8.48
CA ARG A 83 -3.12 -10.09 8.45
C ARG A 83 -2.43 -11.43 8.18
#